data_AF-A0A090RN34-F1
#
_entry.id   AF-A0A090RN34-F1
#
_cell.length_a   1.000
_cell.length_b   1.000
_cell.length_c   1.000
_cell.angle_alpha   90.00
_cell.angle_beta   90.00
_cell.angle_gamma   90.00
#
_symmetry.space_group_name_H-M   'P 1'
#
loop_
_entity.id
_entity.type
_entity.pdbx_description
1 polymer ?
#
loop_
_entity_poly.entity_id
_entity_poly.type
_entity_poly.pdbx_seq_one_letter_code
_entity_poly.pdbx_strand_id
1 'polypeptide(L)'
;MKPKEKVRIAVRLKVIPEEFFDNFTPDAYPFPDFKGAMKWIKFGLLKEEAKKIINRVKEIDVFEFYGFHTHLGRFSKDPAGWDALYREYARNVIEISRECGVQPFQIDLGGGWPREREPEGRSVENLMNPNTIEDYAKVVCAGMLEEFNKEGFEIPQLWLEPGRYIAGNIGTLLTSVYVVKEDQEMDYSYTMVDASTYLAVLVESQESKNQFYQQLR
;
A
#
# COMPACT_ATOMS: atom_id res chain seq x y z
N MET A 1 -24.56 28.09 10.04
CA MET A 1 -24.87 27.06 11.06
C MET A 1 -23.57 26.38 11.45
N LYS A 2 -23.23 26.32 12.75
CA LYS A 2 -22.18 25.39 13.20
C LYS A 2 -22.75 23.96 13.11
N PRO A 3 -21.97 22.94 12.68
CA PRO A 3 -22.43 21.56 12.69
C PRO A 3 -22.81 21.15 14.13
N LYS A 4 -23.86 20.33 14.27
CA LYS A 4 -24.35 19.86 15.59
C LYS A 4 -23.38 18.88 16.26
N GLU A 5 -22.63 18.13 15.46
CA GLU A 5 -21.56 17.23 15.90
C GLU A 5 -20.21 17.79 15.47
N LYS A 6 -19.16 17.50 16.25
CA LYS A 6 -17.80 17.86 15.86
C LYS A 6 -17.40 17.08 14.61
N VAL A 7 -16.65 17.72 13.72
CA VAL A 7 -16.06 17.08 12.55
C VAL A 7 -14.78 16.36 13.01
N ARG A 8 -14.74 15.05 12.80
CA ARG A 8 -13.60 14.20 13.14
C ARG A 8 -12.47 14.41 12.14
N ILE A 9 -11.26 14.61 12.64
CA ILE A 9 -10.07 14.86 11.86
C ILE A 9 -9.03 13.79 12.17
N ALA A 10 -8.66 13.02 11.13
CA ALA A 10 -7.50 12.15 11.17
C ALA A 10 -6.34 12.79 10.42
N VAL A 11 -5.12 12.66 10.96
CA VAL A 11 -3.92 13.26 10.37
C VAL A 11 -3.13 12.21 9.61
N ARG A 12 -2.91 12.44 8.31
CA ARG A 12 -2.10 11.54 7.49
C ARG A 12 -0.61 11.74 7.78
N LEU A 13 0.05 10.73 8.31
CA LEU A 13 1.48 10.72 8.54
C LEU A 13 2.23 10.23 7.30
N LYS A 14 3.39 10.83 7.06
CA LYS A 14 4.41 10.30 6.17
C LYS A 14 5.36 9.44 7.01
N VAL A 15 5.34 8.13 6.78
CA VAL A 15 6.11 7.14 7.54
C VAL A 15 7.25 6.61 6.68
N ILE A 16 8.46 6.64 7.22
CA ILE A 16 9.67 6.19 6.53
C ILE A 16 10.57 5.49 7.56
N PRO A 17 10.57 4.15 7.63
CA PRO A 17 11.53 3.40 8.45
C PRO A 17 12.92 3.49 7.79
N GLU A 18 13.66 4.56 8.06
CA GLU A 18 14.90 4.88 7.33
C GLU A 18 15.93 3.74 7.35
N GLU A 19 16.21 3.17 8.53
CA GLU A 19 17.19 2.09 8.69
C GLU A 19 16.83 0.84 7.86
N PHE A 20 15.55 0.49 7.81
CA PHE A 20 15.08 -0.65 7.04
C PHE A 20 15.12 -0.34 5.54
N PHE A 21 14.72 0.87 5.14
CA PHE A 21 14.68 1.27 3.74
C PHE A 21 16.04 1.50 3.09
N ASP A 22 17.11 1.64 3.87
CA ASP A 22 18.48 1.76 3.35
C ASP A 22 18.95 0.51 2.60
N ASN A 23 18.46 -0.67 2.98
CA ASN A 23 18.85 -1.95 2.37
C ASN A 23 17.64 -2.70 1.77
N PHE A 24 16.51 -2.03 1.58
CA PHE A 24 15.29 -2.62 1.08
C PHE A 24 15.11 -2.33 -0.42
N THR A 25 14.74 -3.35 -1.19
CA THR A 25 14.39 -3.20 -2.61
C THR A 25 12.89 -3.50 -2.79
N PRO A 26 12.08 -2.54 -3.29
CA PRO A 26 10.68 -2.79 -3.60
C PRO A 26 10.53 -3.74 -4.79
N ASP A 27 9.54 -4.62 -4.75
CA ASP A 27 9.22 -5.57 -5.84
C ASP A 27 7.97 -5.17 -6.65
N ALA A 28 7.33 -4.03 -6.33
CA ALA A 28 6.23 -3.48 -7.14
C ALA A 28 6.67 -2.46 -8.17
N TYR A 29 7.63 -1.63 -7.78
CA TYR A 29 8.03 -0.46 -8.54
C TYR A 29 9.55 -0.45 -8.61
N PRO A 30 10.14 -0.29 -9.80
CA PRO A 30 11.59 -0.18 -9.94
C PRO A 30 12.03 1.25 -9.59
N PHE A 31 11.83 1.67 -8.34
CA PHE A 31 12.40 2.93 -7.84
C PHE A 31 13.86 2.67 -7.44
N PRO A 32 14.86 3.24 -8.16
CA PRO A 32 16.26 3.03 -7.83
C PRO A 32 16.62 3.57 -6.44
N ASP A 33 15.93 4.64 -6.01
CA ASP A 33 15.99 5.19 -4.66
C ASP A 33 14.57 5.17 -4.06
N PHE A 34 14.18 4.04 -3.46
CA PHE A 34 12.87 3.89 -2.85
C PHE A 34 12.66 4.86 -1.68
N LYS A 35 13.68 5.06 -0.83
CA LYS A 35 13.63 6.01 0.29
C LYS A 35 13.42 7.45 -0.20
N GLY A 36 14.15 7.87 -1.23
CA GLY A 36 13.98 9.18 -1.86
C GLY A 36 12.59 9.34 -2.48
N ALA A 37 12.08 8.31 -3.16
CA ALA A 37 10.71 8.31 -3.69
C ALA A 37 9.67 8.50 -2.58
N MET A 38 9.83 7.82 -1.44
CA MET A 38 8.95 7.97 -0.27
C MET A 38 8.97 9.38 0.32
N LYS A 39 10.13 10.04 0.33
CA LYS A 39 10.26 11.45 0.71
C LYS A 39 9.55 12.36 -0.28
N TRP A 40 9.63 12.07 -1.58
CA TRP A 40 9.04 12.88 -2.64
C TRP A 40 7.52 12.75 -2.79
N ILE A 41 6.90 11.62 -2.40
CA ILE A 41 5.45 11.43 -2.49
C ILE A 41 4.70 12.60 -1.85
N LYS A 42 3.78 13.22 -2.58
CA LYS A 42 3.15 14.49 -2.19
C LYS A 42 2.32 14.46 -0.90
N PHE A 43 1.85 13.29 -0.47
CA PHE A 43 0.87 13.18 0.60
C PHE A 43 1.51 12.75 1.93
N GLY A 44 0.87 13.19 3.02
CA GLY A 44 1.29 12.91 4.39
C GLY A 44 2.19 14.00 4.96
N LEU A 45 2.15 14.11 6.28
CA LEU A 45 2.87 15.11 7.06
C LEU A 45 4.04 14.46 7.80
N LEU A 46 5.15 15.17 7.91
CA LEU A 46 6.22 14.81 8.85
C LEU A 46 5.75 15.09 10.30
N LYS A 47 6.44 14.51 11.29
CA LYS A 47 6.03 14.58 12.71
C LYS A 47 5.78 16.01 13.18
N GLU A 48 6.69 16.94 12.89
CA GLU A 48 6.57 18.35 13.28
C GLU A 48 5.35 19.05 12.65
N GLU A 49 5.05 18.72 11.40
CA GLU A 49 3.89 19.27 10.70
C GLU A 49 2.59 18.68 11.26
N ALA A 50 2.58 17.37 11.53
CA ALA A 50 1.46 16.70 12.19
C ALA A 50 1.17 17.30 13.56
N LYS A 51 2.20 17.54 14.40
CA LYS A 51 2.05 18.20 15.70
C LYS A 51 1.42 19.60 15.59
N LYS A 52 1.85 20.40 14.62
CA LYS A 52 1.24 21.72 14.34
C LYS A 52 -0.23 21.62 13.96
N ILE A 53 -0.58 20.68 13.08
CA ILE A 53 -1.97 20.47 12.66
C ILE A 53 -2.83 19.98 13.82
N ILE A 54 -2.36 19.04 14.64
CA ILE A 54 -3.11 18.52 15.79
C ILE A 54 -3.39 19.62 16.81
N ASN A 55 -2.39 20.43 17.15
CA ASN A 55 -2.58 21.56 18.04
C ASN A 55 -3.58 22.57 17.47
N ARG A 56 -3.52 22.82 16.15
CA ARG A 56 -4.51 23.68 15.48
C ARG A 56 -5.93 23.10 15.51
N VAL A 57 -6.08 21.79 15.34
CA VAL A 57 -7.37 21.08 15.44
C VAL A 57 -7.97 21.24 16.83
N LYS A 58 -7.16 21.14 17.90
CA LYS A 58 -7.61 21.31 19.29
C LYS A 58 -8.13 22.70 19.61
N GLU A 59 -7.66 23.73 18.90
CA GLU A 59 -8.09 25.13 19.08
C GLU A 59 -9.42 25.46 18.37
N ILE A 60 -9.90 24.59 17.48
CA ILE A 60 -11.09 24.84 16.67
C ILE A 60 -12.26 24.01 17.23
N ASP A 61 -13.22 24.68 17.87
CA ASP A 61 -14.34 24.03 18.57
C ASP A 61 -15.15 23.03 17.72
N VAL A 62 -15.26 23.28 16.42
CA VAL A 62 -16.03 22.42 15.50
C VAL A 62 -15.28 21.15 15.10
N PHE A 63 -14.01 21.01 15.47
CA PHE A 63 -13.19 19.86 15.14
C PHE A 63 -12.90 18.99 16.37
N GLU A 64 -12.70 17.71 16.10
CA GLU A 64 -12.27 16.69 17.05
C GLU A 64 -11.08 15.95 16.44
N PHE A 65 -9.96 15.91 17.15
CA PHE A 65 -8.87 15.02 16.75
C PHE A 65 -9.32 13.58 16.98
N TYR A 66 -9.33 12.78 15.92
CA TYR A 66 -9.89 11.42 15.94
C TYR A 66 -8.81 10.34 15.85
N GLY A 67 -7.72 10.61 15.14
CA GLY A 67 -6.75 9.59 14.87
C GLY A 67 -5.67 9.95 13.88
N PHE A 68 -4.98 8.91 13.43
CA PHE A 68 -3.95 9.00 12.42
C PHE A 68 -4.28 8.10 11.24
N HIS A 69 -3.70 8.42 10.09
CA HIS A 69 -3.73 7.57 8.91
C HIS A 69 -2.33 7.52 8.30
N THR A 70 -1.96 6.40 7.69
CA THR A 70 -0.86 6.36 6.74
C THR A 70 -1.29 5.54 5.54
N HIS A 71 -0.70 5.80 4.38
CA HIS A 71 -0.93 4.96 3.21
C HIS A 71 0.32 4.96 2.35
N LEU A 72 0.94 3.79 2.30
CA LEU A 72 1.95 3.42 1.33
C LEU A 72 1.32 2.44 0.35
N GLY A 73 1.30 2.81 -0.93
CA GLY A 73 0.84 1.91 -1.98
C GLY A 73 1.65 0.62 -1.99
N ARG A 74 1.15 -0.42 -2.68
CA ARG A 74 1.80 -1.72 -2.77
C ARG A 74 3.29 -1.54 -3.12
N PHE A 75 4.19 -2.00 -2.25
CA PHE A 75 5.64 -1.81 -2.41
C PHE A 75 6.45 -3.10 -2.19
N SER A 76 5.96 -4.00 -1.32
CA SER A 76 6.58 -5.29 -1.03
C SER A 76 5.56 -6.44 -1.01
N LYS A 77 5.93 -7.65 -1.48
CA LYS A 77 5.29 -8.92 -1.09
C LYS A 77 5.93 -9.56 0.14
N ASP A 78 7.00 -9.00 0.67
CA ASP A 78 7.64 -9.48 1.90
C ASP A 78 6.94 -8.87 3.13
N PRO A 79 6.33 -9.69 4.02
CA PRO A 79 5.72 -9.20 5.25
C PRO A 79 6.67 -8.39 6.13
N ALA A 80 7.98 -8.63 6.08
CA ALA A 80 8.97 -7.89 6.86
C ALA A 80 9.00 -6.39 6.50
N GLY A 81 8.77 -6.04 5.23
CA GLY A 81 8.68 -4.63 4.82
C GLY A 81 7.48 -3.92 5.43
N TRP A 82 6.34 -4.62 5.52
CA TRP A 82 5.12 -4.10 6.14
C TRP A 82 5.26 -3.97 7.67
N ASP A 83 5.93 -4.93 8.32
CA ASP A 83 6.29 -4.85 9.74
C ASP A 83 7.10 -3.60 10.05
N ALA A 84 8.20 -3.40 9.33
CA ALA A 84 9.09 -2.27 9.52
C ALA A 84 8.36 -0.93 9.35
N LEU A 85 7.50 -0.82 8.33
CA LEU A 85 6.68 0.35 8.08
C LEU A 85 5.74 0.63 9.27
N TYR A 86 5.00 -0.36 9.73
CA TYR A 86 3.94 -0.14 10.71
C TYR A 86 4.42 -0.08 12.15
N ARG A 87 5.58 -0.68 12.47
CA ARG A 87 6.31 -0.39 13.72
C ARG A 87 6.75 1.06 13.78
N GLU A 88 7.31 1.58 12.69
CA GLU A 88 7.69 2.99 12.61
C GLU A 88 6.46 3.90 12.70
N TYR A 89 5.35 3.52 12.06
CA TYR A 89 4.09 4.22 12.21
C TYR A 89 3.59 4.23 13.66
N ALA A 90 3.61 3.10 14.36
CA ALA A 90 3.21 3.01 15.77
C ALA A 90 4.08 3.91 16.66
N ARG A 91 5.41 3.89 16.49
CA ARG A 91 6.34 4.80 17.19
C ARG A 91 6.00 6.27 16.95
N ASN A 92 5.71 6.63 15.70
CA ASN A 92 5.34 8.00 15.34
C ASN A 92 4.02 8.43 15.98
N VAL A 93 3.02 7.53 16.00
CA VAL A 93 1.74 7.77 16.67
C VAL A 93 1.95 8.01 18.16
N ILE A 94 2.73 7.17 18.84
CA ILE A 94 3.02 7.29 20.28
C ILE A 94 3.71 8.62 20.58
N GLU A 95 4.77 8.94 19.85
CA GLU A 95 5.57 10.17 20.02
C GLU A 95 4.68 11.42 19.87
N ILE A 96 3.98 11.53 18.74
CA ILE A 96 3.15 12.69 18.42
C ILE A 96 2.00 12.82 19.43
N SER A 97 1.38 11.70 19.81
CA SER A 97 0.26 11.68 20.77
C SER A 97 0.66 12.20 22.14
N ARG A 98 1.81 11.73 22.66
CA ARG A 98 2.36 12.19 23.95
C ARG A 98 2.72 13.66 23.92
N GLU A 99 3.40 14.13 22.87
CA GLU A 99 3.78 15.54 22.74
C GLU A 99 2.58 16.48 22.60
N CYS A 100 1.51 16.04 21.93
CA CYS A 100 0.31 16.85 21.75
C CYS A 100 -0.70 16.70 22.90
N GLY A 101 -0.49 15.74 23.82
CA GLY A 101 -1.43 15.38 24.87
C GLY A 101 -2.78 14.91 24.31
N VAL A 102 -2.76 14.01 23.32
CA VAL A 102 -3.96 13.42 22.70
C VAL A 102 -3.89 11.90 22.75
N GLN A 103 -5.06 11.25 22.75
CA GLN A 103 -5.18 9.81 22.54
C GLN A 103 -5.97 9.58 21.26
N PRO A 104 -5.40 8.95 20.22
CA PRO A 104 -6.15 8.62 19.01
C PRO A 104 -7.18 7.54 19.32
N PHE A 105 -8.41 7.73 18.84
CA PHE A 105 -9.39 6.66 18.84
C PHE A 105 -9.06 5.61 17.76
N GLN A 106 -8.51 6.07 16.63
CA GLN A 106 -8.29 5.27 15.44
C GLN A 106 -6.88 5.46 14.86
N ILE A 107 -6.32 4.37 14.34
CA ILE A 107 -5.20 4.39 13.42
C ILE A 107 -5.59 3.64 12.14
N ASP A 108 -5.30 4.24 11.00
CA ASP A 108 -5.55 3.66 9.68
C ASP A 108 -4.23 3.33 8.99
N LEU A 109 -4.08 2.07 8.59
CA LEU A 109 -2.88 1.59 7.91
C LEU A 109 -2.92 1.85 6.39
N GLY A 110 -4.08 2.27 5.89
CA GLY A 110 -4.32 2.45 4.47
C GLY A 110 -4.43 1.14 3.71
N GLY A 111 -4.12 1.20 2.43
CA GLY A 111 -4.22 0.10 1.48
C GLY A 111 -2.85 -0.37 1.00
N GLY A 112 -2.81 -0.84 -0.25
CA GLY A 112 -1.58 -1.36 -0.85
C GLY A 112 -1.28 -2.83 -0.50
N TRP A 113 -2.13 -3.46 0.31
CA TRP A 113 -2.00 -4.85 0.73
C TRP A 113 -1.79 -5.81 -0.47
N PRO A 114 -0.75 -6.66 -0.46
CA PRO A 114 -0.47 -7.55 -1.56
C PRO A 114 -1.55 -8.63 -1.68
N ARG A 115 -2.02 -8.88 -2.90
CA ARG A 115 -3.00 -9.92 -3.23
C ARG A 115 -2.31 -11.14 -3.82
N GLU A 116 -2.97 -12.28 -3.76
CA GLU A 116 -2.44 -13.58 -4.23
C GLU A 116 -1.90 -13.52 -5.68
N ARG A 117 -2.69 -12.99 -6.60
CA ARG A 117 -2.30 -12.82 -8.01
C ARG A 117 -2.15 -11.35 -8.33
N GLU A 118 -1.02 -10.95 -8.88
CA GLU A 118 -0.66 -9.58 -9.23
C GLU A 118 -0.15 -9.50 -10.68
N PRO A 119 -1.06 -9.49 -11.68
CA PRO A 119 -0.69 -9.39 -13.10
C PRO A 119 -0.05 -8.04 -13.48
N GLU A 120 -0.11 -7.03 -12.62
CA GLU A 120 0.65 -5.78 -12.81
C GLU A 120 2.09 -5.88 -12.33
N GLY A 121 2.47 -6.99 -11.69
CA GLY A 121 3.85 -7.32 -11.38
C GLY A 121 4.61 -7.50 -12.68
N ARG A 122 5.54 -6.58 -12.97
CA ARG A 122 6.26 -6.46 -14.25
C ARG A 122 7.27 -7.60 -14.52
N SER A 123 7.19 -8.70 -13.79
CA SER A 123 8.01 -9.89 -13.99
C SER A 123 7.22 -11.15 -13.66
N VAL A 124 7.49 -12.25 -14.37
CA VAL A 124 6.79 -13.53 -14.21
C VAL A 124 6.97 -14.07 -12.78
N GLU A 125 8.14 -13.86 -12.20
CA GLU A 125 8.50 -14.26 -10.84
C GLU A 125 7.68 -13.51 -9.78
N ASN A 126 7.13 -12.36 -10.14
CA ASN A 126 6.39 -11.48 -9.23
C ASN A 126 4.86 -11.55 -9.39
N LEU A 127 4.36 -12.39 -10.31
CA LEU A 127 2.92 -12.54 -10.59
C LEU A 127 2.13 -13.13 -9.43
N MET A 128 2.78 -13.89 -8.56
CA MET A 128 2.13 -14.57 -7.44
C MET A 128 2.73 -14.09 -6.11
N ASN A 129 1.86 -13.86 -5.13
CA ASN A 129 2.22 -13.62 -3.75
C ASN A 129 2.09 -14.92 -2.96
N PRO A 130 3.18 -15.45 -2.39
CA PRO A 130 3.12 -16.68 -1.61
C PRO A 130 2.53 -16.48 -0.20
N ASN A 131 2.39 -15.23 0.27
CA ASN A 131 1.90 -14.90 1.60
C ASN A 131 0.40 -14.64 1.61
N THR A 132 -0.31 -15.20 2.58
CA THR A 132 -1.73 -14.95 2.85
C THR A 132 -1.94 -13.61 3.54
N ILE A 133 -3.18 -13.10 3.60
CA ILE A 133 -3.46 -11.85 4.34
C ILE A 133 -3.27 -12.05 5.84
N GLU A 134 -3.51 -13.26 6.33
CA GLU A 134 -3.26 -13.68 7.71
C GLU A 134 -1.78 -13.57 8.08
N ASP A 135 -0.87 -13.86 7.14
CA ASP A 135 0.58 -13.72 7.37
C ASP A 135 0.97 -12.25 7.60
N TYR A 136 0.47 -11.34 6.76
CA TYR A 136 0.67 -9.90 6.96
C TYR A 136 0.02 -9.40 8.25
N ALA A 137 -1.23 -9.79 8.50
CA ALA A 137 -1.96 -9.38 9.69
C ALA A 137 -1.24 -9.83 10.97
N LYS A 138 -0.74 -11.07 11.00
CA LYS A 138 0.00 -11.63 12.14
C LYS A 138 1.27 -10.82 12.41
N VAL A 139 2.10 -10.59 11.40
CA VAL A 139 3.38 -9.90 11.57
C VAL A 139 3.15 -8.44 11.95
N VAL A 140 2.30 -7.72 11.20
CA VAL A 140 2.02 -6.30 11.43
C VAL A 140 1.37 -6.05 12.79
N CYS A 141 0.33 -6.83 13.14
CA CYS A 141 -0.34 -6.63 14.42
C CYS A 141 0.58 -6.99 15.60
N ALA A 142 1.38 -8.06 15.48
CA ALA A 142 2.34 -8.40 16.52
C ALA A 142 3.38 -7.29 16.72
N GLY A 143 3.93 -6.74 15.64
CA GLY A 143 4.91 -5.67 15.72
C GLY A 143 4.35 -4.38 16.29
N MET A 144 3.17 -3.94 15.85
CA MET A 144 2.52 -2.75 16.40
C MET A 144 2.15 -2.92 17.87
N LEU A 145 1.61 -4.09 18.26
CA LEU A 145 1.28 -4.38 19.66
C LEU A 145 2.51 -4.37 20.55
N GLU A 146 3.65 -4.86 20.06
CA GLU A 146 4.92 -4.78 20.80
C GLU A 146 5.31 -3.33 21.08
N GLU A 147 5.27 -2.44 20.08
CA GLU A 147 5.59 -1.02 20.26
C GLU A 147 4.62 -0.34 21.24
N PHE A 148 3.31 -0.59 21.13
CA PHE A 148 2.31 -0.02 22.05
C PHE A 148 2.48 -0.53 23.48
N ASN A 149 2.65 -1.84 23.66
CA ASN A 149 2.78 -2.45 25.00
C ASN A 149 4.08 -2.04 25.69
N LYS A 150 5.21 -1.97 24.95
CA LYS A 150 6.50 -1.50 25.45
C LYS A 150 6.39 -0.11 26.07
N GLU A 151 5.57 0.74 25.47
CA GLU A 151 5.36 2.12 25.87
C GLU A 151 4.15 2.33 26.79
N GLY A 152 3.43 1.26 27.16
CA GLY A 152 2.20 1.34 27.94
C GLY A 152 1.13 2.24 27.29
N PHE A 153 1.12 2.31 25.95
CA PHE A 153 0.22 3.14 25.19
C PHE A 153 -1.13 2.42 24.96
N GLU A 154 -2.24 3.13 25.15
CA GLU A 154 -3.56 2.55 24.91
C GLU A 154 -3.72 2.21 23.43
N ILE A 155 -4.13 0.98 23.14
CA ILE A 155 -4.22 0.44 21.78
C ILE A 155 -5.44 1.04 21.07
N PRO A 156 -5.26 1.84 20.01
CA PRO A 156 -6.36 2.44 19.26
C PRO A 156 -7.05 1.42 18.35
N GLN A 157 -8.23 1.78 17.83
CA GLN A 157 -8.92 0.94 16.84
C GLN A 157 -8.14 0.90 15.52
N LEU A 158 -7.92 -0.31 15.00
CA LEU A 158 -7.22 -0.55 13.75
C LEU A 158 -8.16 -0.52 12.54
N TRP A 159 -7.84 0.31 11.54
CA TRP A 159 -8.59 0.46 10.29
C TRP A 159 -7.69 0.17 9.08
N LEU A 160 -8.31 -0.29 7.98
CA LEU A 160 -7.65 -0.70 6.73
C LEU A 160 -8.43 -0.17 5.52
N GLU A 161 -7.73 0.11 4.41
CA GLU A 161 -8.32 0.57 3.14
C GLU A 161 -8.00 -0.39 1.97
N PRO A 162 -8.37 -1.68 2.02
CA PRO A 162 -8.03 -2.64 0.98
C PRO A 162 -8.84 -2.40 -0.31
N GLY A 163 -8.24 -1.71 -1.28
CA GLY A 163 -8.84 -1.53 -2.62
C GLY A 163 -8.54 -2.71 -3.55
N ARG A 164 -7.33 -2.74 -4.12
CA ARG A 164 -6.89 -3.76 -5.09
C ARG A 164 -6.92 -5.17 -4.50
N TYR A 165 -6.71 -5.31 -3.20
CA TYR A 165 -6.78 -6.60 -2.53
C TYR A 165 -8.16 -7.26 -2.71
N ILE A 166 -9.25 -6.48 -2.51
CA ILE A 166 -10.62 -6.98 -2.67
C ILE A 166 -11.01 -7.06 -4.14
N ALA A 167 -10.82 -5.97 -4.89
CA ALA A 167 -11.38 -5.85 -6.24
C ALA A 167 -10.49 -6.40 -7.37
N GLY A 168 -9.20 -6.63 -7.12
CA GLY A 168 -8.21 -6.89 -8.18
C GLY A 168 -8.34 -8.25 -8.88
N ASN A 169 -8.99 -9.23 -8.24
CA ASN A 169 -9.13 -10.60 -8.75
C ASN A 169 -10.60 -11.01 -8.96
N ILE A 170 -11.56 -10.08 -8.89
CA ILE A 170 -12.99 -10.43 -8.95
C ILE A 170 -13.49 -10.71 -10.37
N GLY A 171 -12.71 -10.36 -11.39
CA GLY A 171 -13.14 -10.42 -12.78
C GLY A 171 -12.00 -10.81 -13.72
N THR A 172 -12.38 -11.50 -14.79
CA THR A 172 -11.50 -11.88 -15.89
C THR A 172 -12.04 -11.25 -17.17
N LEU A 173 -11.16 -10.62 -17.96
CA LEU A 173 -11.51 -10.18 -19.30
C LEU A 173 -11.37 -11.37 -20.25
N LEU A 174 -12.50 -11.85 -20.76
CA LEU A 174 -12.55 -12.83 -21.83
C LEU A 174 -12.57 -12.11 -23.18
N THR A 175 -11.73 -12.55 -24.12
CA THR A 175 -11.55 -11.93 -25.44
C THR A 175 -11.32 -13.02 -26.48
N SER A 176 -11.61 -12.71 -27.75
CA SER A 176 -11.42 -13.63 -28.88
C SER A 176 -10.11 -13.33 -29.59
N VAL A 177 -9.35 -14.36 -29.94
CA VAL A 177 -8.17 -14.25 -30.80
C VAL A 177 -8.61 -14.20 -32.26
N TYR A 178 -8.13 -13.18 -33.00
CA TYR A 178 -8.41 -13.04 -34.44
C TYR A 178 -7.22 -13.41 -35.30
N VAL A 179 -6.04 -12.95 -34.91
CA VAL A 179 -4.81 -13.10 -35.71
C VAL A 179 -3.66 -13.46 -34.78
N VAL A 180 -2.90 -14.48 -35.19
CA VAL A 180 -1.60 -14.80 -34.62
C VAL A 180 -0.57 -14.64 -35.73
N LYS A 181 0.44 -13.79 -35.50
CA LYS A 181 1.57 -13.58 -36.43
C LYS A 181 2.85 -13.97 -35.73
N GLU A 182 3.59 -14.92 -36.31
CA GLU A 182 4.95 -15.25 -35.90
C GLU A 182 5.94 -14.33 -36.61
N ASP A 183 6.74 -13.59 -35.85
CA ASP A 183 7.85 -12.81 -36.40
C ASP A 183 9.03 -13.74 -36.67
N GLN A 184 9.55 -13.67 -37.89
CA GLN A 184 10.55 -14.63 -38.40
C GLN A 184 11.99 -14.18 -38.07
N GLU A 185 12.18 -12.91 -37.70
CA GLU A 185 13.49 -12.33 -37.41
C GLU A 185 13.68 -12.12 -35.91
N MET A 186 12.62 -11.73 -35.23
CA MET A 186 12.59 -11.54 -33.79
C MET A 186 11.70 -12.65 -33.22
N ASP A 187 12.24 -13.58 -32.44
CA ASP A 187 11.55 -14.75 -31.84
C ASP A 187 10.34 -14.35 -30.95
N TYR A 188 9.28 -13.83 -31.57
CA TYR A 188 8.09 -13.25 -30.96
C TYR A 188 6.84 -13.68 -31.72
N SER A 189 5.77 -13.89 -30.96
CA SER A 189 4.43 -14.11 -31.50
C SER A 189 3.53 -12.93 -31.13
N TYR A 190 2.95 -12.28 -32.14
CA TYR A 190 1.96 -11.22 -31.96
C TYR A 190 0.56 -11.84 -32.00
N THR A 191 -0.19 -11.68 -30.91
CA THR A 191 -1.59 -12.14 -30.82
C THR A 191 -2.52 -10.93 -30.78
N MET A 192 -3.37 -10.78 -31.78
CA MET A 192 -4.40 -9.74 -31.85
C MET A 192 -5.73 -10.27 -31.32
N VAL A 193 -6.35 -9.49 -30.43
CA VAL A 193 -7.61 -9.84 -29.75
C VAL A 193 -8.65 -8.72 -29.92
N ASP A 194 -9.94 -8.98 -29.65
CA ASP A 194 -11.01 -7.94 -29.65
C ASP A 194 -11.04 -7.05 -28.41
N ALA A 195 -10.07 -7.18 -27.51
CA ALA A 195 -9.84 -6.27 -26.40
C ALA A 195 -8.77 -5.21 -26.73
N SER A 196 -8.90 -4.03 -26.11
CA SER A 196 -7.88 -3.00 -26.16
C SER A 196 -7.75 -2.27 -24.83
N THR A 197 -6.70 -1.48 -24.68
CA THR A 197 -6.47 -0.62 -23.52
C THR A 197 -7.59 0.42 -23.30
N TYR A 198 -8.42 0.69 -24.30
CA TYR A 198 -9.61 1.53 -24.17
C TYR A 198 -10.74 0.85 -23.38
N LEU A 199 -10.82 -0.49 -23.39
CA LEU A 199 -11.78 -1.27 -22.61
C LEU A 199 -11.27 -1.59 -21.20
N ALA A 200 -9.94 -1.67 -21.04
CA ALA A 200 -9.27 -1.81 -19.75
C ALA A 200 -7.90 -1.11 -19.78
N VAL A 201 -7.77 0.01 -19.07
CA VAL A 201 -6.59 0.90 -19.09
C VAL A 201 -5.30 0.22 -18.55
N LEU A 202 -5.42 -0.99 -18.00
CA LEU A 202 -4.33 -1.78 -17.41
C LEU A 202 -4.07 -3.11 -18.16
N VAL A 203 -4.33 -3.16 -19.46
CA VAL A 203 -3.64 -4.15 -20.31
C VAL A 203 -2.30 -3.54 -20.71
N GLU A 204 -1.33 -3.50 -19.79
CA GLU A 204 0.07 -3.46 -20.25
C GLU A 204 0.24 -4.76 -21.04
N SER A 205 0.55 -4.65 -22.33
CA SER A 205 0.94 -5.79 -23.15
C SER A 205 2.20 -6.39 -22.52
N GLN A 206 2.03 -7.35 -21.61
CA GLN A 206 3.15 -8.10 -21.10
C GLN A 206 3.83 -8.77 -22.29
N GLU A 207 5.15 -8.65 -22.38
CA GLU A 207 5.95 -9.51 -23.24
C GLU A 207 5.69 -10.96 -22.84
N SER A 208 4.71 -11.57 -23.50
CA SER A 208 4.28 -12.92 -23.24
C SER A 208 5.27 -13.88 -23.91
N LYS A 209 6.33 -14.26 -23.20
CA LYS A 209 7.13 -15.48 -23.49
C LYS A 209 6.36 -16.73 -23.07
N ASN A 210 5.11 -16.86 -23.49
CA ASN A 210 4.19 -17.83 -22.95
C ASN A 210 4.51 -19.24 -23.47
N GLN A 211 5.11 -20.07 -22.59
CA GLN A 211 5.47 -21.46 -22.86
C GLN A 211 4.25 -22.37 -23.11
N PHE A 212 3.02 -21.96 -22.76
CA PHE A 212 1.83 -22.81 -22.92
C PHE A 212 1.55 -23.21 -24.37
N TYR A 213 1.92 -22.39 -25.35
CA TYR A 213 1.68 -22.71 -26.76
C TYR A 213 2.59 -23.83 -27.30
N GLN A 214 3.69 -24.17 -26.62
CA GLN A 214 4.52 -25.32 -27.03
C GLN A 214 3.89 -26.68 -26.69
N GLN A 215 2.88 -26.73 -25.81
CA GLN A 215 2.22 -27.98 -25.41
C GLN A 215 0.99 -28.34 -26.26
N LEU A 216 0.58 -27.46 -27.17
CA LEU A 216 -0.53 -27.70 -28.11
C LEU A 216 -0.06 -28.20 -29.49
N ARG A 217 1.22 -28.61 -29.60
CA ARG A 217 1.78 -29.28 -30.78
C ARG A 217 1.93 -30.78 -30.53
#